data_AF-A0A087UA95-F1
#
_entry.id   AF-A0A087UA95-F1
#
_cell.length_a   1.000
_cell.length_b   1.000
_cell.length_c   1.000
_cell.angle_alpha   90.00
_cell.angle_beta   90.00
_cell.angle_gamma   90.00
#
_symmetry.space_group_name_H-M   'P 1'
#
loop_
_entity.id
_entity.type
_entity.pdbx_description
1 polymer ?
#
loop_
_entity_poly.entity_id
_entity_poly.type
_entity_poly.pdbx_seq_one_letter_code
_entity_poly.pdbx_strand_id
1 'polypeptide(L)'
;MYNVTHCDKHLVQSLVFDAKATDFDVETRETPNDPLGLLLALMPREQMKHMHGIVTTFVATRSGLLRFHDYRTEEEKANSTDRPFYETHTKAIDELFYRRAVDFYHINSSAFVFAVPFDAGSRSSSLVTASQAIFLGKGKKKAPAAVVGVQFQHAAFKERFLNMTGTCQNTTCIYKCTDKV
;
A
#
# COMPACT_ATOMS: atom_id res chain seq x y z
N MET A 1 -7.67 47.54 3.36
CA MET A 1 -8.34 46.46 4.12
C MET A 1 -7.40 45.26 4.07
N TYR A 2 -6.66 44.99 5.15
CA TYR A 2 -5.68 43.89 5.18
C TYR A 2 -6.44 42.56 5.28
N ASN A 3 -6.25 41.67 4.30
CA ASN A 3 -6.68 40.29 4.42
C ASN A 3 -5.81 39.61 5.49
N VAL A 4 -6.34 39.44 6.69
CA VAL A 4 -5.73 38.59 7.70
C VAL A 4 -5.85 37.16 7.21
N THR A 5 -4.75 36.59 6.71
CA THR A 5 -4.66 35.16 6.43
C THR A 5 -4.71 34.42 7.76
N HIS A 6 -5.88 33.85 8.05
CA HIS A 6 -6.05 32.99 9.22
C HIS A 6 -5.40 31.63 8.93
N CYS A 7 -4.26 31.36 9.58
CA CYS A 7 -3.56 30.09 9.47
C CYS A 7 -3.88 29.24 10.71
N ASP A 8 -4.44 28.05 10.49
CA ASP A 8 -4.67 27.10 11.57
C ASP A 8 -3.34 26.44 11.97
N LYS A 9 -2.83 26.84 13.14
CA LYS A 9 -1.59 26.32 13.70
C LYS A 9 -1.62 24.81 13.91
N HIS A 10 -2.75 24.26 14.38
CA HIS A 10 -2.85 22.84 14.69
C HIS A 10 -2.85 21.98 13.43
N LEU A 11 -3.51 22.44 12.37
CA LEU A 11 -3.51 21.78 11.08
C LEU A 11 -2.09 21.67 10.52
N VAL A 12 -1.35 22.78 10.48
CA VAL A 12 0.03 22.81 9.97
C VAL A 12 0.96 21.96 10.84
N GLN A 13 0.85 22.05 12.17
CA GLN A 13 1.67 21.24 13.07
C GLN A 13 1.40 19.74 12.94
N SER A 14 0.14 19.34 12.71
CA SER A 14 -0.19 17.93 12.46
C SER A 14 0.46 17.40 11.19
N LEU A 15 0.51 18.21 10.13
CA LEU A 15 1.17 17.85 8.88
C LEU A 15 2.69 17.69 9.06
N VAL A 16 3.33 18.62 9.76
CA VAL A 16 4.78 18.56 10.05
C VAL A 16 5.11 17.35 10.93
N PHE A 17 4.26 17.05 11.90
CA PHE A 17 4.42 15.86 12.75
C PHE A 17 4.35 14.58 11.93
N ASP A 18 3.31 14.43 11.09
CA ASP A 18 3.16 13.27 10.22
C ASP A 18 4.31 13.15 9.22
N ALA A 19 4.80 14.27 8.70
CA ALA A 19 5.99 14.30 7.84
C ALA A 19 7.20 13.73 8.56
N LYS A 20 7.46 14.15 9.79
CA LYS A 20 8.58 13.61 10.58
C LYS A 20 8.38 12.15 10.97
N ALA A 21 7.17 11.75 11.34
CA ALA A 21 6.86 10.38 11.75
C ALA A 21 6.93 9.38 10.59
N THR A 22 6.65 9.84 9.36
CA THR A 22 6.76 9.06 8.13
C THR A 22 8.08 9.33 7.39
N ASP A 23 9.02 9.99 8.06
CA ASP A 23 10.41 10.14 7.63
C ASP A 23 11.20 8.88 7.96
N PHE A 24 10.79 7.79 7.32
CA PHE A 24 11.54 6.56 7.34
C PHE A 24 12.52 6.57 6.17
N ASP A 25 13.80 6.62 6.47
CA ASP A 25 14.80 6.24 5.49
C ASP A 25 14.78 4.71 5.39
N VAL A 26 14.47 4.18 4.21
CA VAL A 26 14.39 2.74 3.97
C VAL A 26 15.77 2.07 4.19
N GLU A 27 16.86 2.85 4.20
CA GLU A 27 18.22 2.38 4.40
C GLU A 27 18.63 2.17 5.87
N THR A 28 18.00 2.87 6.83
CA THR A 28 18.37 2.83 8.26
C THR A 28 17.47 1.92 9.10
N ARG A 29 17.03 0.79 8.55
CA ARG A 29 16.20 -0.16 9.30
C ARG A 29 16.97 -0.73 10.49
N GLU A 30 16.41 -0.58 11.69
CA GLU A 30 16.69 -1.51 12.78
C GLU A 30 16.38 -2.93 12.27
N THR A 31 17.32 -3.85 12.44
CA THR A 31 17.17 -5.23 11.99
C THR A 31 15.88 -5.81 12.56
N PRO A 32 14.93 -6.24 11.71
CA PRO A 32 13.67 -6.77 12.21
C PRO A 32 13.91 -8.03 13.05
N ASN A 33 13.22 -8.12 14.18
CA ASN A 33 13.34 -9.28 15.08
C ASN A 33 12.58 -10.50 14.57
N ASP A 34 11.76 -10.36 13.54
CA ASP A 34 11.03 -11.47 12.93
C ASP A 34 11.77 -12.01 11.68
N PRO A 35 11.75 -13.34 11.43
CA PRO A 35 12.49 -13.94 10.32
C PRO A 35 12.10 -13.39 8.94
N LEU A 36 10.83 -13.04 8.76
CA LEU A 36 10.34 -12.51 7.49
C LEU A 36 10.85 -11.08 7.28
N GLY A 37 10.78 -10.23 8.31
CA GLY A 37 11.34 -8.89 8.30
C GLY A 37 12.84 -8.89 8.03
N LEU A 38 13.60 -9.79 8.66
CA LEU A 38 15.04 -9.93 8.41
C LEU A 38 15.32 -10.33 6.97
N LEU A 39 14.58 -11.31 6.43
CA LEU A 39 14.67 -11.71 5.03
C LEU A 39 14.38 -10.52 4.10
N LEU A 40 13.34 -9.75 4.36
CA LEU A 40 12.97 -8.56 3.58
C LEU A 40 14.02 -7.45 3.67
N ALA A 41 14.70 -7.32 4.80
CA ALA A 41 15.78 -6.34 5.00
C ALA A 41 17.07 -6.73 4.25
N LEU A 42 17.36 -8.03 4.17
CA LEU A 42 18.55 -8.57 3.50
C LEU A 42 18.38 -8.74 1.98
N MET A 43 17.15 -8.75 1.49
CA MET A 43 16.87 -8.98 0.07
C MET A 43 17.18 -7.73 -0.76
N PRO A 44 17.95 -7.84 -1.87
CA PRO A 44 18.15 -6.73 -2.79
C PRO A 44 16.82 -6.14 -3.26
N ARG A 45 16.71 -4.81 -3.30
CA ARG A 45 15.47 -4.12 -3.70
C ARG A 45 14.99 -4.56 -5.08
N GLU A 46 15.89 -4.74 -6.03
CA GLU A 46 15.55 -5.24 -7.38
C GLU A 46 14.95 -6.65 -7.35
N GLN A 47 15.46 -7.51 -6.48
CA GLN A 47 14.91 -8.86 -6.31
C GLN A 47 13.53 -8.82 -5.64
N MET A 48 13.34 -7.93 -4.67
CA MET A 48 12.04 -7.69 -4.04
C MET A 48 10.98 -7.19 -5.05
N LYS A 49 11.35 -6.22 -5.89
CA LYS A 49 10.49 -5.69 -6.97
C LYS A 49 10.07 -6.81 -7.92
N HIS A 50 11.05 -7.55 -8.44
CA HIS A 50 10.82 -8.57 -9.45
C HIS A 50 10.01 -9.76 -8.91
N MET A 51 10.28 -10.20 -7.67
CA MET A 51 9.60 -11.38 -7.11
C MET A 51 8.11 -11.14 -6.85
N HIS A 52 7.71 -9.91 -6.53
CA HIS A 52 6.35 -9.60 -6.12
C HIS A 52 5.59 -8.69 -7.10
N GLY A 53 6.23 -8.32 -8.21
CA GLY A 53 5.69 -7.36 -9.17
C GLY A 53 5.33 -6.03 -8.52
N ILE A 54 6.07 -5.60 -7.48
CA ILE A 54 5.78 -4.37 -6.74
C ILE A 54 6.11 -3.16 -7.62
N VAL A 55 5.12 -2.28 -7.76
CA VAL A 55 5.19 -1.06 -8.58
C VAL A 55 5.34 0.17 -7.71
N THR A 56 4.54 0.28 -6.65
CA THR A 56 4.56 1.47 -5.78
C THR A 56 4.27 1.06 -4.34
N THR A 57 4.94 1.67 -3.38
CA THR A 57 4.55 1.64 -1.95
C THR A 57 4.13 3.04 -1.53
N PHE A 58 3.20 3.15 -0.58
CA PHE A 58 2.78 4.45 -0.09
C PHE A 58 2.33 4.41 1.37
N VAL A 59 2.35 5.59 1.98
CA VAL A 59 1.72 5.89 3.27
C VAL A 59 0.90 7.17 3.13
N ALA A 60 -0.39 7.08 3.45
CA ALA A 60 -1.33 8.19 3.51
C ALA A 60 -1.68 8.45 4.98
N THR A 61 -1.45 9.65 5.47
CA THR A 61 -1.65 10.00 6.88
C THR A 61 -2.96 10.78 7.07
N ARG A 62 -3.45 10.82 8.31
CA ARG A 62 -4.67 11.56 8.66
C ARG A 62 -4.55 13.07 8.40
N SER A 63 -3.35 13.66 8.47
CA SER A 63 -3.14 15.09 8.20
C SER A 63 -3.28 15.48 6.73
N GLY A 64 -3.37 14.50 5.82
CA GLY A 64 -3.39 14.73 4.38
C GLY A 64 -2.05 14.48 3.69
N LEU A 65 -0.97 14.20 4.43
CA LEU A 65 0.31 13.85 3.83
C LEU A 65 0.24 12.46 3.19
N LEU A 66 0.62 12.39 1.92
CA LEU A 66 0.85 11.16 1.16
C LEU A 66 2.33 11.10 0.76
N ARG A 67 3.04 10.05 1.17
CA ARG A 67 4.38 9.71 0.68
C ARG A 67 4.29 8.42 -0.12
N PHE A 68 5.01 8.35 -1.22
CA PHE A 68 5.05 7.15 -2.05
C PHE A 68 6.46 6.94 -2.59
N HIS A 69 6.77 5.69 -2.94
CA HIS A 69 7.97 5.32 -3.66
C HIS A 69 7.56 4.50 -4.88
N ASP A 70 7.89 5.02 -6.06
CA ASP A 70 7.66 4.35 -7.34
C ASP A 70 8.92 3.59 -7.74
N TYR A 71 8.79 2.27 -7.82
CA TYR A 71 9.90 1.35 -8.06
C TYR A 71 10.19 1.12 -9.54
N ARG A 72 9.34 1.64 -10.43
CA ARG A 72 9.47 1.51 -11.88
C ARG A 72 10.70 2.26 -12.40
N THR A 73 11.28 1.76 -13.47
CA THR A 73 12.31 2.49 -14.22
C THR A 73 11.68 3.68 -14.97
N GLU A 74 12.51 4.62 -15.41
CA GLU A 74 12.01 5.77 -16.19
C GLU A 74 11.40 5.33 -17.52
N GLU A 75 11.91 4.25 -18.12
CA GLU A 75 11.35 3.66 -19.34
C GLU A 75 9.96 3.05 -19.08
N GLU A 76 9.79 2.34 -17.96
CA GLU A 76 8.50 1.78 -17.56
C GLU A 76 7.47 2.89 -17.26
N LYS A 77 7.92 4.00 -16.65
CA LYS A 77 7.07 5.17 -16.41
C LYS A 77 6.68 5.85 -17.72
N ALA A 78 7.61 6.00 -18.66
CA ALA A 78 7.35 6.63 -19.96
C ALA A 78 6.40 5.80 -20.85
N ASN A 79 6.48 4.47 -20.76
CA ASN A 79 5.62 3.55 -21.51
C ASN A 79 4.26 3.31 -20.85
N SER A 80 4.06 3.78 -19.62
CA SER A 80 2.81 3.65 -18.89
C SER A 80 1.74 4.59 -19.44
N THR A 81 0.56 4.04 -19.77
CA THR A 81 -0.62 4.86 -20.11
C THR A 81 -1.33 5.41 -18.88
N ASP A 82 -0.99 4.91 -17.69
CA ASP A 82 -1.53 5.41 -16.43
C ASP A 82 -0.91 6.74 -16.04
N ARG A 83 -1.74 7.61 -15.45
CA ARG A 83 -1.25 8.82 -14.81
C ARG A 83 -0.33 8.48 -13.64
N PRO A 84 0.70 9.30 -13.37
CA PRO A 84 1.54 9.11 -12.20
C PRO A 84 0.74 9.05 -10.90
N PHE A 85 1.25 8.29 -9.93
CA PHE A 85 0.58 8.07 -8.64
C PHE A 85 0.26 9.39 -7.92
N TYR A 86 1.20 10.34 -7.93
CA TYR A 86 1.05 11.65 -7.28
C TYR A 86 0.03 12.58 -7.94
N GLU A 87 -0.27 12.38 -9.24
CA GLU A 87 -1.30 13.16 -9.92
C GLU A 87 -2.70 12.59 -9.65
N THR A 88 -2.77 11.27 -9.50
CA THR A 88 -4.05 10.56 -9.30
C THR A 88 -4.49 10.62 -7.84
N HIS A 89 -3.55 10.44 -6.92
CA HIS A 89 -3.82 10.38 -5.49
C HIS A 89 -3.32 11.64 -4.80
N THR A 90 -4.22 12.61 -4.67
CA THR A 90 -3.90 13.94 -4.13
C THR A 90 -4.62 14.24 -2.82
N LYS A 91 -5.54 13.36 -2.40
CA LYS A 91 -6.45 13.66 -1.28
C LYS A 91 -6.38 12.67 -0.13
N ALA A 92 -5.26 11.97 0.06
CA ALA A 92 -4.96 11.08 1.20
C ALA A 92 -6.20 10.43 1.89
N ILE A 93 -6.79 11.07 2.91
CA ILE A 93 -7.95 10.57 3.67
C ILE A 93 -9.23 10.36 2.85
N ASP A 94 -9.38 11.09 1.73
CA ASP A 94 -10.52 10.98 0.82
C ASP A 94 -10.33 9.89 -0.24
N GLU A 95 -9.13 9.33 -0.34
CA GLU A 95 -8.85 8.24 -1.27
C GLU A 95 -9.63 6.98 -0.89
N LEU A 96 -10.09 6.25 -1.91
CA LEU A 96 -10.89 5.05 -1.70
C LEU A 96 -10.12 4.00 -0.88
N PHE A 97 -8.83 3.81 -1.16
CA PHE A 97 -7.99 2.87 -0.41
C PHE A 97 -7.92 3.26 1.07
N TYR A 98 -7.95 4.56 1.40
CA TYR A 98 -7.86 5.02 2.77
C TYR A 98 -9.14 4.68 3.52
N ARG A 99 -10.28 5.11 2.97
CA ARG A 99 -11.61 4.91 3.56
C ARG A 99 -11.91 3.42 3.76
N ARG A 100 -11.66 2.61 2.73
CA ARG A 100 -11.94 1.16 2.78
C ARG A 100 -11.06 0.42 3.77
N ALA A 101 -9.77 0.77 3.88
CA ALA A 101 -8.90 0.18 4.89
C ALA A 101 -9.34 0.54 6.32
N VAL A 102 -9.75 1.79 6.55
CA VAL A 102 -10.26 2.26 7.85
C VAL A 102 -11.57 1.58 8.23
N ASP A 103 -12.51 1.46 7.29
CA ASP A 103 -13.78 0.75 7.48
C ASP A 103 -13.51 -0.72 7.85
N PHE A 104 -12.67 -1.40 7.07
CA PHE A 104 -12.41 -2.83 7.23
C PHE A 104 -11.62 -3.15 8.51
N TYR A 105 -10.81 -2.22 9.03
CA TYR A 105 -10.08 -2.40 10.28
C TYR A 105 -10.97 -2.84 11.45
N HIS A 106 -12.21 -2.35 11.49
CA HIS A 106 -13.17 -2.67 12.55
C HIS A 106 -13.73 -4.10 12.44
N ILE A 107 -13.63 -4.70 11.26
CA ILE A 107 -13.99 -6.10 11.01
C ILE A 107 -12.78 -7.00 11.29
N ASN A 108 -11.61 -6.63 10.76
CA ASN A 108 -10.36 -7.34 10.98
C ASN A 108 -9.17 -6.38 10.98
N SER A 109 -8.60 -6.14 12.16
CA SER A 109 -7.51 -5.19 12.35
C SER A 109 -6.18 -5.61 11.71
N SER A 110 -6.02 -6.89 11.35
CA SER A 110 -4.78 -7.42 10.74
C SER A 110 -4.91 -7.68 9.25
N ALA A 111 -6.06 -7.41 8.63
CA ALA A 111 -6.31 -7.73 7.24
C ALA A 111 -5.88 -6.60 6.29
N PHE A 112 -5.46 -7.01 5.09
CA PHE A 112 -5.29 -6.12 3.95
C PHE A 112 -6.58 -6.06 3.12
N VAL A 113 -6.93 -4.87 2.65
CA VAL A 113 -7.99 -4.63 1.67
C VAL A 113 -7.35 -4.54 0.29
N PHE A 114 -7.79 -5.42 -0.61
CA PHE A 114 -7.32 -5.47 -2.00
C PHE A 114 -8.35 -4.83 -2.93
N ALA A 115 -7.91 -3.95 -3.81
CA ALA A 115 -8.74 -3.27 -4.80
C ALA A 115 -8.07 -3.29 -6.18
N VAL A 116 -8.89 -3.35 -7.22
CA VAL A 116 -8.48 -3.20 -8.62
C VAL A 116 -9.27 -2.06 -9.25
N PRO A 117 -8.72 -1.39 -10.29
CA PRO A 117 -9.49 -0.45 -11.10
C PRO A 117 -10.77 -1.08 -11.64
N PHE A 118 -11.84 -0.28 -11.76
CA PHE A 118 -13.13 -0.77 -12.22
C PHE A 118 -13.07 -1.32 -13.65
N ASP A 119 -12.21 -0.75 -14.49
CA ASP A 119 -11.99 -1.09 -15.89
C ASP A 119 -10.91 -2.18 -16.10
N ALA A 120 -10.41 -2.80 -15.02
CA ALA A 120 -9.30 -3.76 -15.09
C ALA A 120 -9.54 -4.93 -16.05
N GLY A 121 -10.80 -5.36 -16.23
CA GLY A 121 -11.16 -6.42 -17.18
C GLY A 121 -10.98 -6.06 -18.66
N SER A 122 -10.91 -4.77 -18.99
CA SER A 122 -10.71 -4.27 -20.36
C SER A 122 -9.28 -3.84 -20.67
N ARG A 123 -8.39 -3.86 -19.67
CA ARG A 123 -7.02 -3.37 -19.79
C ARG A 123 -6.04 -4.52 -20.04
N SER A 124 -5.00 -4.26 -20.83
CA SER A 124 -3.89 -5.20 -21.05
C SER A 124 -2.98 -5.33 -19.82
N SER A 125 -2.85 -4.26 -19.05
CA SER A 125 -2.14 -4.22 -17.77
C SER A 125 -2.98 -3.49 -16.72
N SER A 126 -2.94 -3.98 -15.49
CA SER A 126 -3.65 -3.39 -14.36
C SER A 126 -2.87 -3.60 -13.08
N LEU A 127 -3.05 -2.70 -12.14
CA LEU A 127 -2.47 -2.80 -10.81
C LEU A 127 -3.51 -3.24 -9.81
N VAL A 128 -3.09 -4.02 -8.84
CA VAL A 128 -3.86 -4.31 -7.63
C VAL A 128 -3.28 -3.46 -6.51
N THR A 129 -4.13 -2.76 -5.77
CA THR A 129 -3.76 -1.99 -4.59
C THR A 129 -4.14 -2.77 -3.34
N ALA A 130 -3.15 -3.16 -2.55
CA ALA A 130 -3.35 -3.67 -1.20
C ALA A 130 -3.15 -2.54 -0.20
N SER A 131 -4.06 -2.40 0.77
CA SER A 131 -4.03 -1.32 1.76
C SER A 131 -4.40 -1.83 3.15
N GLN A 132 -3.78 -1.26 4.18
CA GLN A 132 -4.07 -1.58 5.58
C GLN A 132 -4.03 -0.31 6.42
N ALA A 133 -5.02 -0.17 7.30
CA ALA A 133 -5.08 0.98 8.21
C ALA A 133 -4.25 0.75 9.48
N ILE A 134 -3.55 1.80 9.87
CA ILE A 134 -2.79 1.89 11.12
C ILE A 134 -3.61 2.72 12.10
N PHE A 135 -4.03 2.08 13.19
CA PHE A 135 -4.72 2.75 14.28
C PHE A 135 -3.77 2.90 15.46
N LEU A 136 -3.73 4.11 16.03
CA LEU A 136 -2.96 4.40 17.24
C LEU A 136 -3.89 4.63 18.42
N GLY A 137 -3.44 4.28 19.61
CA GLY A 137 -4.17 4.50 20.86
C GLY A 137 -4.23 3.27 21.77
N LYS A 138 -5.06 3.34 22.82
CA LYS A 138 -5.16 2.30 23.86
C LYS A 138 -6.59 1.86 24.08
N GLY A 139 -6.81 0.54 24.12
CA GLY A 139 -8.13 -0.05 24.34
C GLY A 139 -9.16 0.45 23.33
N LYS A 140 -10.26 1.02 23.83
CA LYS A 140 -11.34 1.61 23.01
C LYS A 140 -11.02 3.00 22.45
N LYS A 141 -9.94 3.65 22.92
CA LYS A 141 -9.52 4.98 22.44
C LYS A 141 -8.47 4.81 21.34
N LYS A 142 -8.89 4.29 20.20
CA LYS A 142 -8.07 4.16 18.98
C LYS A 142 -8.62 5.04 17.89
N ALA A 143 -7.73 5.63 17.10
CA ALA A 143 -8.08 6.43 15.94
C ALA A 143 -7.19 6.04 14.75
N PRO A 144 -7.71 6.13 13.51
CA PRO A 144 -6.88 5.93 12.32
C PRO A 144 -5.83 7.04 12.25
N ALA A 145 -4.57 6.65 12.21
CA ALA A 145 -3.43 7.55 12.10
C ALA A 145 -2.93 7.62 10.65
N ALA A 146 -2.88 6.47 9.98
CA ALA A 146 -2.42 6.36 8.60
C ALA A 146 -3.01 5.12 7.92
N VAL A 147 -2.84 5.04 6.61
CA VAL A 147 -3.06 3.86 5.78
C VAL A 147 -1.79 3.64 4.98
N VAL A 148 -1.24 2.42 5.07
CA VAL A 148 -0.11 1.98 4.26
C VAL A 148 -0.62 1.11 3.12
N GLY A 149 0.10 1.09 2.00
CA GLY A 149 -0.28 0.25 0.90
C GLY A 149 0.84 -0.04 -0.09
N VAL A 150 0.54 -1.02 -0.95
CA VAL A 150 1.40 -1.49 -2.03
C VAL A 150 0.54 -1.65 -3.27
N GLN A 151 1.05 -1.18 -4.40
CA GLN A 151 0.55 -1.51 -5.73
C GLN A 151 1.47 -2.54 -6.36
N PHE A 152 0.90 -3.60 -6.90
CA PHE A 152 1.62 -4.63 -7.64
C PHE A 152 0.90 -4.98 -8.93
N GLN A 153 1.66 -5.50 -9.91
CA GLN A 153 1.13 -5.93 -11.19
C GLN A 153 0.09 -7.04 -10.99
N HIS A 154 -1.10 -6.87 -11.56
CA HIS A 154 -2.17 -7.87 -11.47
C HIS A 154 -1.72 -9.23 -12.02
N ALA A 155 -0.94 -9.25 -13.09
CA ALA A 155 -0.40 -10.49 -13.67
C ALA A 155 0.48 -11.26 -12.69
N ALA A 156 1.45 -10.57 -12.05
CA ALA A 156 2.33 -11.17 -11.05
C ALA A 156 1.55 -11.64 -9.81
N PHE A 157 0.56 -10.86 -9.37
CA PHE A 157 -0.32 -11.27 -8.27
C PHE A 157 -1.14 -12.51 -8.60
N LYS A 158 -1.76 -12.55 -9.79
CA LYS A 158 -2.53 -13.72 -10.26
C LYS A 158 -1.65 -14.96 -10.30
N GLU A 159 -0.47 -14.87 -10.89
CA GLU A 159 0.49 -15.98 -10.96
C GLU A 159 0.83 -16.48 -9.56
N ARG A 160 1.18 -15.56 -8.64
CA ARG A 160 1.51 -15.92 -7.27
C ARG A 160 0.34 -16.55 -6.53
N PHE A 161 -0.85 -15.98 -6.68
CA PHE A 161 -2.08 -16.49 -6.07
C PHE A 161 -2.36 -17.92 -6.54
N LEU A 162 -2.29 -18.19 -7.84
CA LEU A 162 -2.51 -19.52 -8.40
C LEU A 162 -1.41 -20.52 -8.01
N ASN A 163 -0.16 -20.09 -7.90
CA ASN A 163 0.92 -20.94 -7.42
C ASN A 163 0.69 -21.35 -5.95
N MET A 164 0.34 -20.39 -5.09
CA MET A 164 0.05 -20.68 -3.69
C MET A 164 -1.20 -21.56 -3.53
N THR A 165 -2.30 -21.20 -4.19
CA THR A 165 -3.61 -21.87 -4.04
C THR A 165 -3.79 -23.11 -4.92
N GLY A 166 -2.88 -23.33 -5.86
CA GLY A 166 -2.80 -24.55 -6.68
C GLY A 166 -2.09 -25.69 -5.96
N THR A 167 -1.41 -25.41 -4.84
CA THR A 167 -0.76 -26.41 -4.00
C THR A 167 -1.56 -26.67 -2.74
N CYS A 168 -1.50 -27.90 -2.24
CA CYS A 168 -2.26 -28.31 -1.06
C CYS A 168 -1.28 -28.55 0.06
N GLN A 169 -1.39 -27.74 1.11
CA GLN A 169 -0.50 -27.81 2.25
C GLN A 169 -0.83 -29.06 3.07
N ASN A 170 -0.01 -30.11 2.88
CA ASN A 170 0.03 -31.35 3.67
C ASN A 170 -1.25 -32.19 3.76
N THR A 171 -2.26 -31.95 2.92
CA THR A 171 -3.48 -32.77 2.81
C THR A 171 -3.95 -32.92 1.36
N THR A 172 -4.64 -34.02 1.07
CA THR A 172 -5.32 -34.24 -0.22
C THR A 172 -6.53 -33.31 -0.32
N CYS A 173 -6.36 -32.21 -1.05
CA CYS A 173 -7.44 -31.30 -1.44
C CYS A 173 -8.26 -31.88 -2.60
N ILE A 174 -9.58 -31.70 -2.55
CA ILE A 174 -10.51 -32.17 -3.58
C ILE A 174 -10.53 -31.22 -4.79
N TYR A 175 -10.27 -29.93 -4.57
CA TYR A 175 -10.27 -28.90 -5.60
C TYR A 175 -9.06 -27.99 -5.44
N LYS A 176 -8.40 -27.68 -6.55
CA LYS A 176 -7.34 -26.67 -6.64
C LYS A 176 -7.79 -25.52 -7.52
N CYS A 177 -7.28 -24.33 -7.24
CA CYS A 177 -7.56 -23.15 -8.08
C CYS A 177 -7.01 -23.29 -9.51
N THR A 178 -6.12 -24.25 -9.75
CA THR A 178 -5.57 -24.58 -11.08
C THR A 178 -6.44 -25.54 -11.89
N ASP A 179 -7.43 -26.20 -11.29
CA ASP A 179 -8.21 -27.26 -11.96
C ASP A 179 -9.25 -26.71 -12.97
N LYS A 180 -9.43 -25.39 -13.03
CA LYS A 180 -10.40 -24.72 -13.91
C LYS A 180 -9.80 -23.58 -14.77
N VAL A 181 -8.55 -23.73 -15.20
CA VAL A 181 -7.94 -22.78 -16.15
C VAL A 181 -8.26 -23.18 -17.58
#